data_AF-A0A8J5YCG3-F1
#
_entry.id   AF-A0A8J5YCG3-F1
#
_cell.length_a   1.000
_cell.length_b   1.000
_cell.length_c   1.000
_cell.angle_alpha   90.00
_cell.angle_beta   90.00
_cell.angle_gamma   90.00
#
_symmetry.space_group_name_H-M   'P 1'
#
loop_
_entity.id
_entity.type
_entity.pdbx_description
1 polymer ?
#
loop_
_entity_poly.entity_id
_entity_poly.type
_entity_poly.pdbx_seq_one_letter_code
_entity_poly.pdbx_strand_id
1 'polypeptide(L)'
;MNPSLPQNLEEYSASSTTIKFDRPLPLLRGPILAGTSDDPSSGPYILAFKDLPSWAAAYKSCESKIISQCEEGARIGCAITASNKCKPPWWQSLIGKMHRLRQGKVYDAVSECENCSGGEGDMNKRVERST
;
A
#
# COMPACT_ATOMS: atom_id res chain seq x y z
N MET A 1 24.79 -7.63 25.49
CA MET A 1 24.59 -7.13 24.10
C MET A 1 24.07 -5.71 24.22
N ASN A 2 24.82 -4.73 23.73
CA ASN A 2 24.44 -3.32 23.80
C ASN A 2 23.70 -2.99 22.49
N PRO A 3 22.42 -2.59 22.50
CA PRO A 3 21.71 -2.28 21.27
C PRO A 3 22.40 -1.07 20.63
N SER A 4 23.05 -1.28 19.48
CA SER A 4 23.62 -0.20 18.68
C SER A 4 22.48 0.76 18.33
N LEU A 5 22.59 2.01 18.77
CA LEU A 5 21.78 3.10 18.25
C LEU A 5 21.90 3.13 16.72
N PRO A 6 20.82 3.45 15.98
CA PRO A 6 20.88 3.57 14.53
C PRO A 6 21.95 4.60 14.16
N GLN A 7 22.91 4.17 13.33
CA GLN A 7 24.10 4.94 12.98
C GLN A 7 23.82 6.19 12.13
N ASN A 8 22.57 6.37 11.68
CA ASN A 8 22.16 7.50 10.85
C ASN A 8 20.93 8.20 11.44
N LEU A 9 21.15 9.02 12.47
CA LEU A 9 20.10 9.87 13.05
C LEU A 9 19.67 11.00 12.10
N GLU A 10 20.53 11.36 11.13
CA GLU A 10 20.29 12.39 10.13
C GLU A 10 19.13 12.02 9.18
N GLU A 11 19.07 10.75 8.77
CA GLU A 11 18.04 10.21 7.88
C GLU A 11 16.63 10.27 8.49
N TYR A 12 16.54 10.22 9.82
CA TYR A 12 15.29 10.38 10.59
C TYR A 12 15.05 11.80 11.08
N SER A 13 15.88 12.77 10.70
CA SER A 13 15.71 14.18 11.08
C SER A 13 14.45 14.77 10.46
N ALA A 14 13.83 15.73 11.15
CA ALA A 14 12.67 16.48 10.63
C ALA A 14 12.97 17.13 9.26
N SER A 15 14.23 17.56 9.05
CA SER A 15 14.66 18.12 7.76
C SER A 15 14.61 17.11 6.61
N SER A 16 14.88 15.82 6.88
CA SER A 16 14.83 14.73 5.90
C SER A 16 13.40 14.41 5.46
N THR A 17 12.43 14.59 6.36
CA THR A 17 11.00 14.34 6.10
C THR A 17 10.22 15.59 5.68
N THR A 18 10.85 16.77 5.69
CA THR A 18 10.19 18.03 5.31
C THR A 18 10.08 18.15 3.79
N ILE A 19 8.86 18.04 3.28
CA ILE A 19 8.55 18.30 1.88
C ILE A 19 8.15 19.77 1.74
N LYS A 20 8.96 20.56 1.02
CA LYS A 20 8.61 21.93 0.66
C LYS A 20 7.73 21.92 -0.58
N PHE A 21 6.65 22.68 -0.54
CA PHE A 21 5.83 22.93 -1.73
C PHE A 21 6.28 24.24 -2.37
N ASP A 22 6.62 24.20 -3.66
CA ASP A 22 7.04 25.40 -4.42
C ASP A 22 5.94 26.47 -4.49
N ARG A 23 4.67 26.03 -4.37
CA ARG A 23 3.49 26.88 -4.30
C ARG A 23 2.55 26.33 -3.23
N PRO A 24 1.79 27.18 -2.53
CA PRO A 24 0.78 26.70 -1.60
C PRO A 24 -0.17 25.77 -2.35
N LEU A 25 -0.25 24.51 -1.90
CA LEU A 25 -1.23 23.58 -2.44
C LEU A 25 -2.62 24.06 -2.02
N PRO A 26 -3.55 24.29 -2.97
CA PRO A 26 -4.91 24.64 -2.62
C PRO A 26 -5.50 23.50 -1.81
N LEU A 27 -5.98 23.80 -0.59
CA LEU A 27 -6.64 22.81 0.24
C LEU A 27 -7.90 22.33 -0.49
N LEU A 28 -8.07 21.01 -0.57
CA LEU A 28 -9.25 20.39 -1.19
C LEU A 28 -10.54 20.81 -0.48
N ARG A 29 -10.45 21.10 0.81
CA ARG A 29 -11.54 21.60 1.64
C ARG A 29 -11.14 22.93 2.27
N GLY A 30 -12.10 23.83 2.39
CA GLY A 30 -11.93 25.11 3.06
C GLY A 30 -13.09 25.38 4.01
N PRO A 31 -12.97 26.43 4.85
CA PRO A 31 -14.08 26.87 5.68
C PRO A 31 -15.19 27.43 4.79
N ILE A 32 -16.40 26.88 4.93
CA ILE A 32 -17.64 27.43 4.37
C ILE A 32 -18.59 27.76 5.52
N LEU A 33 -19.49 28.70 5.31
CA LEU A 33 -20.49 29.05 6.34
C LEU A 33 -21.37 27.83 6.65
N ALA A 34 -21.57 27.57 7.94
CA ALA A 34 -22.47 26.54 8.42
C ALA A 34 -23.92 26.90 8.03
N GLY A 35 -24.64 25.93 7.48
CA GLY A 35 -26.07 26.01 7.21
C GLY A 35 -26.90 25.73 8.45
N THR A 36 -28.21 25.95 8.35
CA THR A 36 -29.16 25.67 9.45
C THR A 36 -29.34 24.18 9.74
N SER A 37 -28.89 23.31 8.82
CA SER A 37 -28.89 21.85 9.00
C SER A 37 -27.62 21.34 9.68
N ASP A 38 -26.58 22.16 9.80
CA ASP A 38 -25.33 21.76 10.42
C ASP A 38 -25.42 21.88 11.94
N ASP A 39 -24.55 21.15 12.64
CA ASP A 39 -24.52 21.17 14.10
C ASP A 39 -24.16 22.58 14.62
N PRO A 40 -25.05 23.24 15.37
CA PRO A 40 -24.82 24.60 15.86
C PRO A 40 -23.65 24.68 16.85
N SER A 41 -23.22 23.56 17.45
CA SER A 41 -22.08 23.53 18.38
C SER A 41 -20.71 23.62 17.68
N SER A 42 -20.66 23.31 16.38
CA SER A 42 -19.43 23.29 15.57
C SER A 42 -18.94 24.69 15.15
N GLY A 43 -19.71 25.73 15.45
CA GLY A 43 -19.38 27.12 15.15
C GLY A 43 -19.83 27.58 13.76
N PRO A 44 -19.46 28.81 13.36
CA PRO A 44 -20.01 29.44 12.15
C PRO A 44 -19.46 28.89 10.84
N TYR A 45 -18.42 28.04 10.89
CA TYR A 45 -17.76 27.51 9.70
C TYR A 45 -17.60 25.99 9.79
N ILE A 46 -17.85 25.32 8.67
CA ILE A 46 -17.58 23.89 8.49
C ILE A 46 -16.52 23.68 7.42
N LEU A 47 -15.76 22.59 7.54
CA LEU A 47 -14.73 22.23 6.57
C LEU A 47 -15.32 21.39 5.43
N ALA A 48 -15.54 22.00 4.27
CA ALA A 48 -16.15 21.35 3.13
C ALA A 48 -15.49 21.72 1.79
N PHE A 49 -15.91 21.07 0.72
CA PHE A 49 -15.51 21.46 -0.64
C PHE A 49 -16.21 22.75 -1.02
N LYS A 50 -15.49 23.63 -1.72
CA LYS A 50 -16.01 24.93 -2.15
C LYS A 50 -17.18 24.80 -3.15
N ASP A 51 -17.14 23.78 -3.99
CA ASP A 51 -18.06 23.57 -5.10
C ASP A 51 -18.21 22.08 -5.45
N LEU A 52 -19.32 21.74 -6.11
CA LEU A 52 -19.62 20.37 -6.55
C LEU A 52 -18.54 19.78 -7.49
N PRO A 53 -18.01 20.52 -8.49
CA PRO A 53 -16.89 20.04 -9.29
C PRO A 53 -15.64 19.67 -8.47
N SER A 54 -15.26 20.51 -7.51
CA SER A 54 -14.12 20.23 -6.60
C SER A 54 -14.34 18.96 -5.78
N TRP A 55 -15.56 18.76 -5.25
CA TRP A 55 -15.92 17.53 -4.56
C TRP A 55 -15.83 16.30 -5.49
N ALA A 56 -16.39 16.38 -6.69
CA ALA A 56 -16.41 15.29 -7.65
C ALA A 56 -14.99 14.91 -8.13
N ALA A 57 -14.12 15.90 -8.33
CA ALA A 57 -12.73 15.69 -8.69
C ALA A 57 -11.97 14.98 -7.55
N ALA A 58 -12.16 15.42 -6.30
CA ALA A 58 -11.56 14.78 -5.14
C ALA A 58 -12.08 13.35 -4.93
N TYR A 59 -13.38 13.11 -5.15
CA TYR A 59 -13.97 11.78 -5.09
C TYR A 59 -13.32 10.83 -6.11
N LYS A 60 -13.26 11.23 -7.39
CA LYS A 60 -12.63 10.43 -8.46
C LYS A 60 -11.14 10.16 -8.20
N SER A 61 -10.42 11.15 -7.67
CA SER A 61 -9.01 10.99 -7.31
C SER A 61 -8.84 10.00 -6.15
N CYS A 62 -9.71 10.06 -5.15
CA CYS A 62 -9.72 9.11 -4.03
C CYS A 62 -10.00 7.69 -4.51
N GLU A 63 -11.04 7.51 -5.32
CA GLU A 63 -11.42 6.24 -5.94
C GLU A 63 -10.24 5.62 -6.72
N SER A 64 -9.64 6.40 -7.61
CA SER A 64 -8.49 5.97 -8.41
C SER A 64 -7.28 5.59 -7.53
N LYS A 65 -7.04 6.35 -6.45
CA LYS A 65 -5.93 6.09 -5.52
C LYS A 65 -6.15 4.81 -4.73
N ILE A 66 -7.37 4.55 -4.26
CA ILE A 66 -7.71 3.32 -3.54
C ILE A 66 -7.50 2.12 -4.47
N ILE A 67 -8.01 2.18 -5.70
CA ILE A 67 -7.85 1.10 -6.70
C ILE A 67 -6.36 0.83 -6.95
N SER A 68 -5.58 1.87 -7.25
CA SER A 68 -4.14 1.75 -7.52
C SER A 68 -3.38 1.16 -6.32
N GLN A 69 -3.71 1.57 -5.10
CA GLN A 69 -3.10 1.02 -3.88
C GLN A 69 -3.48 -0.45 -3.65
N CYS A 70 -4.72 -0.84 -3.94
CA CYS A 70 -5.15 -2.23 -3.88
C CYS A 70 -4.41 -3.10 -4.90
N GLU A 71 -4.25 -2.64 -6.13
CA GLU A 71 -3.53 -3.36 -7.18
C GLU A 71 -2.04 -3.52 -6.85
N GLU A 72 -1.39 -2.46 -6.36
CA GLU A 72 0.01 -2.53 -5.93
C GLU A 72 0.16 -3.47 -4.71
N GLY A 73 -0.74 -3.37 -3.74
CA GLY A 73 -0.79 -4.25 -2.58
C GLY A 73 -0.97 -5.73 -2.98
N ALA A 74 -1.85 -6.01 -3.95
CA ALA A 74 -2.04 -7.36 -4.48
C ALA A 74 -0.78 -7.89 -5.16
N ARG A 75 -0.11 -7.06 -5.99
CA ARG A 75 1.15 -7.44 -6.65
C ARG A 75 2.25 -7.79 -5.65
N ILE A 76 2.46 -6.93 -4.65
CA ILE A 76 3.43 -7.17 -3.58
C ILE A 76 3.06 -8.43 -2.78
N GLY A 77 1.79 -8.59 -2.41
CA GLY A 77 1.30 -9.75 -1.67
C GLY A 77 1.49 -11.08 -2.42
N CYS A 78 1.21 -11.09 -3.72
CA CYS A 78 1.47 -12.24 -4.59
C CYS A 78 2.96 -12.57 -4.66
N ALA A 79 3.83 -11.56 -4.86
CA ALA A 79 5.27 -11.76 -4.92
C ALA A 79 5.84 -12.34 -3.60
N ILE A 80 5.39 -11.82 -2.45
CA ILE A 80 5.79 -12.33 -1.13
C ILE A 80 5.31 -13.78 -0.95
N THR A 81 4.07 -14.08 -1.33
CA THR A 81 3.48 -15.42 -1.19
C THR A 81 4.20 -16.45 -2.05
N ALA A 82 4.45 -16.12 -3.33
CA ALA A 82 5.24 -16.98 -4.23
C ALA A 82 6.65 -17.19 -3.68
N SER A 83 7.30 -16.12 -3.23
CA SER A 83 8.62 -16.20 -2.62
C SER A 83 8.63 -17.12 -1.39
N ASN A 84 7.64 -17.02 -0.51
CA ASN A 84 7.56 -17.86 0.69
C ASN A 84 7.31 -19.35 0.36
N LYS A 85 6.63 -19.67 -0.75
CA LYS A 85 6.50 -21.06 -1.23
C LYS A 85 7.81 -21.63 -1.75
N CYS A 86 8.66 -20.80 -2.36
CA CYS A 86 9.90 -21.23 -2.99
C CYS A 86 11.14 -21.11 -2.10
N LYS A 87 11.07 -20.39 -0.96
CA LYS A 87 12.20 -20.21 -0.05
C LYS A 87 12.59 -21.56 0.58
N PRO A 88 13.83 -22.04 0.38
CA PRO A 88 14.30 -23.20 1.12
C PRO A 88 14.39 -22.83 2.62
N PRO A 89 14.13 -23.78 3.53
CA PRO A 89 14.37 -23.57 4.95
C PRO A 89 15.79 -23.04 5.20
N TRP A 90 15.94 -22.14 6.16
CA TRP A 90 17.21 -21.48 6.47
C TRP A 90 18.38 -22.46 6.71
N TRP A 91 18.09 -23.68 7.19
CA TRP A 91 19.08 -24.73 7.41
C TRP A 91 19.60 -25.40 6.13
N GLN A 92 18.84 -25.39 5.02
CA GLN A 92 19.29 -25.97 3.74
C GLN A 92 20.40 -25.15 3.09
N SER A 93 20.43 -23.83 3.28
CA SER A 93 21.53 -22.97 2.79
C SER A 93 22.85 -23.23 3.52
N LEU A 94 22.81 -23.75 4.76
CA LEU A 94 24.00 -24.14 5.51
C LEU A 94 24.59 -25.47 5.00
N ILE A 95 23.75 -26.37 4.51
CA ILE A 95 24.15 -27.67 3.95
C ILE A 95 24.54 -27.57 2.45
N GLY A 96 24.03 -26.56 1.74
CA GLY A 96 24.27 -26.33 0.31
C GLY A 96 25.72 -26.03 -0.08
N LYS A 97 26.62 -25.68 0.87
CA LYS A 97 28.07 -25.64 0.60
C LYS A 97 28.70 -27.01 0.40
N MET A 98 28.00 -28.09 0.77
CA MET A 98 28.51 -29.46 0.71
C MET A 98 27.94 -30.28 -0.46
N HIS A 99 26.88 -29.82 -1.15
CA HIS A 99 26.18 -30.60 -2.17
C HIS A 99 26.09 -29.87 -3.53
N ARG A 100 27.25 -29.50 -4.10
CA ARG A 100 27.36 -28.93 -5.46
C ARG A 100 27.45 -30.03 -6.55
N LEU A 101 26.93 -31.23 -6.30
CA LEU A 101 26.99 -32.35 -7.25
C LEU A 101 25.64 -33.09 -7.30
N ARG A 102 24.59 -32.41 -7.76
CA ARG A 102 23.48 -33.05 -8.48
C ARG A 102 22.63 -31.98 -9.15
N GLN A 103 23.11 -31.55 -10.31
CA GLN A 103 22.27 -30.84 -11.27
C GLN A 103 21.19 -31.81 -11.77
N GLY A 104 19.94 -31.42 -11.61
CA GLY A 104 18.78 -32.16 -12.11
C GLY A 104 17.56 -31.81 -11.26
N LYS A 105 16.65 -31.02 -11.83
CA LYS A 105 15.38 -30.52 -11.26
C LYS A 105 15.42 -29.14 -10.57
N VAL A 106 15.99 -28.12 -11.23
CA VAL A 106 15.77 -26.71 -10.87
C VAL A 106 14.69 -26.05 -11.76
N TYR A 107 14.22 -26.74 -12.80
CA TYR A 107 13.33 -26.15 -13.81
C TYR A 107 11.84 -26.25 -13.47
N ASP A 108 11.43 -27.07 -12.50
CA ASP A 108 10.00 -27.27 -12.17
C ASP A 108 9.42 -26.21 -11.22
N ALA A 109 10.25 -25.44 -10.50
CA ALA A 109 9.76 -24.43 -9.57
C ALA A 109 9.29 -23.12 -10.25
N VAL A 110 9.70 -22.88 -11.50
CA VAL A 110 9.31 -21.67 -12.25
C VAL A 110 7.88 -21.81 -12.79
N SER A 111 7.47 -23.02 -13.18
CA SER A 111 6.14 -23.27 -13.75
C SER A 111 5.02 -23.11 -12.71
N GLU A 112 5.30 -23.36 -11.43
CA GLU A 112 4.30 -23.18 -10.36
C GLU A 112 4.19 -21.72 -9.85
N CYS A 113 5.16 -20.86 -10.22
CA CYS A 113 5.07 -19.42 -9.96
C CYS A 113 4.15 -18.69 -10.97
N GLU A 114 3.97 -19.24 -12.18
CA GLU A 114 3.04 -18.67 -13.18
C GLU A 114 1.57 -18.79 -12.77
N ASN A 115 1.23 -19.71 -11.86
CA ASN A 115 -0.13 -19.91 -11.37
C ASN A 115 -0.60 -18.90 -10.32
N CYS A 116 0.24 -17.95 -9.88
CA CYS A 116 -0.24 -16.79 -9.11
C CYS A 116 -1.18 -15.88 -9.95
N SER A 117 -1.21 -16.08 -11.27
CA SER A 117 -2.10 -15.37 -12.22
C SER A 117 -3.47 -16.02 -12.38
N GLY A 118 -3.67 -17.28 -11.96
CA GLY A 118 -4.86 -18.08 -12.31
C GLY A 118 -5.99 -18.07 -11.29
N GLY A 119 -5.98 -17.14 -10.34
CA GLY A 119 -6.95 -17.06 -9.23
C GLY A 119 -8.06 -16.03 -9.45
N GLU A 120 -8.60 -15.90 -10.67
CA GLU A 120 -9.67 -14.94 -10.99
C GLU A 120 -11.04 -15.32 -10.39
N GLY A 121 -11.12 -16.41 -9.60
CA GLY A 121 -12.39 -17.02 -9.16
C GLY A 121 -12.92 -16.66 -7.76
N ASP A 122 -12.14 -16.02 -6.87
CA ASP A 122 -12.55 -15.92 -5.45
C ASP A 122 -12.62 -14.50 -4.85
N MET A 123 -12.23 -13.46 -5.59
CA MET A 123 -12.44 -12.07 -5.11
C MET A 123 -13.88 -11.59 -5.27
N ASN A 124 -14.67 -12.22 -6.13
CA ASN A 124 -16.05 -11.78 -6.42
C ASN A 124 -17.10 -12.26 -5.40
N LYS A 125 -16.72 -13.02 -4.36
CA LYS A 125 -17.68 -13.55 -3.36
C LYS A 125 -17.79 -12.78 -2.05
N ARG A 126 -17.04 -11.70 -1.86
CA ARG A 126 -17.13 -10.90 -0.62
C ARG A 126 -17.88 -9.57 -0.78
N VAL A 127 -18.15 -9.11 -2.01
CA VAL A 127 -18.91 -7.88 -2.25
C VAL A 127 -20.43 -8.09 -2.12
N GLU A 128 -20.97 -9.30 -2.34
CA GLU A 128 -22.42 -9.54 -2.28
C GLU A 128 -22.97 -9.92 -0.89
N ARG A 129 -22.20 -9.73 0.20
CA ARG A 129 -22.67 -10.02 1.57
C ARG A 129 -22.71 -8.78 2.46
N SER A 130 -22.97 -7.63 1.86
CA SER A 130 -23.20 -6.36 2.56
C SER A 130 -24.13 -5.48 1.73
N THR A 131 -25.31 -6.00 1.42
CA THR A 131 -26.49 -5.22 1.04
C THR A 131 -27.69 -5.76 1.80
#